data_AF-A0A094A8Q1-F1
#
_entry.id   AF-A0A094A8Q1-F1
#
_cell.length_a   1.000
_cell.length_b   1.000
_cell.length_c   1.000
_cell.angle_alpha   90.00
_cell.angle_beta   90.00
_cell.angle_gamma   90.00
#
_symmetry.space_group_name_H-M   'P 1'
#
loop_
_entity.id
_entity.type
_entity.pdbx_description
1 polymer ?
#
loop_
_entity_poly.entity_id
_entity_poly.type
_entity_poly.pdbx_seq_one_letter_code
_entity_poly.pdbx_strand_id
1 'polypeptide(L)'
;MDLEVTIAHIPYAELAAASEKATGHPAQYIDTSLEDYWSKSFLKHVADFPAGYNADPNDKSTMTFRDNFTGCWNTWKDNVINRDYKMLDEIHSNRIKSAEEWFSREEQIGREKGLGGLWDRVQKEKLVPILKQGEDKRQGRL
;
A
#
# COMPACT_ATOMS: atom_id res chain seq x y z
N MET A 1 -23.24 5.38 -12.86
CA MET A 1 -22.05 4.99 -13.63
C MET A 1 -21.03 4.59 -12.59
N ASP A 2 -20.63 3.33 -12.60
CA ASP A 2 -19.77 2.77 -11.57
C ASP A 2 -18.35 2.75 -12.12
N LEU A 3 -17.67 3.90 -12.02
CA LEU A 3 -16.31 4.06 -12.49
C LEU A 3 -15.34 3.40 -11.49
N GLU A 4 -14.67 2.33 -11.92
CA GLU A 4 -13.66 1.65 -11.11
C GLU A 4 -12.26 2.07 -11.52
N VAL A 5 -11.55 2.80 -10.65
CA VAL A 5 -10.23 3.36 -10.95
C VAL A 5 -9.13 2.47 -10.38
N THR A 6 -8.11 2.20 -11.20
CA THR A 6 -6.82 1.62 -10.76
C THR A 6 -5.68 2.06 -11.68
N ILE A 7 -4.43 1.84 -11.27
CA ILE A 7 -3.25 2.04 -12.11
C ILE A 7 -3.06 0.81 -13.02
N ALA A 8 -2.88 -0.38 -12.45
CA ALA A 8 -2.68 -1.63 -13.20
C ALA A 8 -2.84 -2.83 -12.25
N HIS A 9 -3.03 -4.02 -12.81
CA HIS A 9 -2.81 -5.28 -12.10
C HIS A 9 -1.30 -5.54 -12.12
N ILE A 10 -0.66 -5.38 -10.96
CA ILE A 10 0.79 -5.45 -10.82
C ILE A 10 1.15 -6.67 -9.97
N PRO A 11 1.81 -7.70 -10.52
CA PRO A 11 2.37 -8.78 -9.73
C PRO A 11 3.47 -8.27 -8.79
N TYR A 12 3.58 -8.82 -7.58
CA TYR A 12 4.60 -8.38 -6.62
C TYR A 12 6.05 -8.54 -7.12
N ALA A 13 6.31 -9.54 -7.98
CA ALA A 13 7.61 -9.70 -8.61
C ALA A 13 7.96 -8.52 -9.56
N GLU A 14 6.97 -8.02 -10.30
CA GLU A 14 7.13 -6.82 -11.14
C GLU A 14 7.37 -5.58 -10.27
N LEU A 15 6.62 -5.43 -9.17
CA LEU A 15 6.80 -4.33 -8.23
C LEU A 15 8.22 -4.31 -7.65
N ALA A 16 8.76 -5.47 -7.24
CA ALA A 16 10.12 -5.58 -6.74
C ALA A 16 11.16 -5.22 -7.81
N ALA A 17 11.04 -5.76 -9.02
CA ALA A 17 11.96 -5.46 -10.11
C ALA A 17 11.96 -3.97 -10.49
N ALA A 18 10.77 -3.35 -10.52
CA ALA A 18 10.62 -1.93 -10.79
C ALA A 18 11.25 -1.06 -9.68
N SER A 19 11.09 -1.46 -8.42
CA SER A 19 11.72 -0.79 -7.28
C SER A 19 13.25 -0.88 -7.34
N GLU A 20 13.80 -2.07 -7.63
CA GLU A 20 15.25 -2.29 -7.78
C GLU A 20 15.81 -1.43 -8.90
N LYS A 21 15.14 -1.41 -10.06
CA LYS A 21 15.55 -0.58 -11.20
C LYS A 21 15.56 0.91 -10.87
N ALA A 22 14.53 1.42 -10.18
CA ALA A 22 14.43 2.84 -9.87
C ALA A 22 15.40 3.29 -8.78
N THR A 23 15.69 2.42 -7.81
CA THR A 23 16.51 2.76 -6.64
C THR A 23 17.98 2.36 -6.80
N GLY A 24 18.28 1.36 -7.63
CA GLY A 24 19.61 0.73 -7.69
C GLY A 24 19.90 -0.20 -6.52
N HIS A 25 18.92 -0.48 -5.65
CA HIS A 25 19.07 -1.33 -4.48
C HIS A 25 18.31 -2.65 -4.66
N PRO A 26 18.91 -3.81 -4.29
CA PRO A 26 18.26 -5.10 -4.44
C PRO A 26 16.88 -5.14 -3.78
N ALA A 27 15.87 -5.60 -4.50
CA ALA A 27 14.51 -5.73 -3.99
C ALA A 27 13.95 -7.12 -4.30
N GLN A 28 13.20 -7.67 -3.34
CA GLN A 28 12.57 -8.98 -3.50
C GLN A 28 11.17 -9.00 -2.91
N TYR A 29 10.29 -9.73 -3.57
CA TYR A 29 9.03 -10.13 -2.97
C TYR A 29 9.23 -11.44 -2.19
N ILE A 30 8.81 -11.43 -0.93
CA ILE A 30 8.78 -12.63 -0.07
C ILE A 30 7.33 -13.05 0.09
N ASP A 31 6.96 -14.15 -0.56
CA ASP A 31 5.66 -14.76 -0.34
C ASP A 31 5.55 -15.20 1.13
N THR A 32 4.64 -14.56 1.86
CA THR A 32 4.50 -14.67 3.31
C THR A 32 3.10 -15.18 3.60
N SER A 33 2.99 -16.24 4.39
CA SER A 33 1.69 -16.75 4.82
C SER A 33 0.92 -15.68 5.64
N LEU A 34 -0.41 -15.73 5.65
CA LEU A 34 -1.20 -14.81 6.49
C LEU A 34 -0.86 -14.98 7.98
N GLU A 35 -0.61 -16.23 8.41
CA GLU A 35 -0.17 -16.51 9.78
C GLU A 35 1.14 -15.78 10.11
N ASP A 36 2.15 -15.92 9.26
CA ASP A 36 3.45 -15.24 9.41
C ASP A 36 3.32 -13.72 9.30
N TYR A 37 2.47 -13.23 8.40
CA TYR A 37 2.21 -11.81 8.24
C TYR A 37 1.68 -11.20 9.55
N TRP A 38 0.72 -11.86 10.18
CA TRP A 38 0.10 -11.40 11.41
C TRP A 38 0.93 -11.68 12.68
N SER A 39 1.89 -12.60 12.63
CA SER A 39 2.78 -12.89 13.77
C SER A 39 3.95 -11.91 13.90
N LYS A 40 4.23 -11.11 12.86
CA LYS A 40 5.36 -10.17 12.80
C LYS A 40 5.14 -8.89 13.60
N SER A 41 6.14 -8.55 14.43
CA SER A 41 6.39 -7.23 15.05
C SER A 41 5.13 -6.42 15.41
N PHE A 42 4.98 -5.20 14.87
CA PHE A 42 3.89 -4.30 15.20
C PHE A 42 2.51 -4.85 14.83
N LEU A 43 2.42 -5.66 13.76
CA LEU A 43 1.15 -6.22 13.27
C LEU A 43 0.53 -7.15 14.33
N LYS A 44 1.35 -7.95 15.01
CA LYS A 44 0.90 -8.79 16.12
C LYS A 44 0.19 -7.99 17.22
N HIS A 45 0.63 -6.77 17.48
CA HIS A 45 0.07 -5.92 18.54
C HIS A 45 -1.19 -5.17 18.10
N VAL A 46 -1.42 -4.98 16.81
CA VAL A 46 -2.57 -4.22 16.29
C VAL A 46 -3.60 -5.08 15.56
N ALA A 47 -3.31 -6.35 15.32
CA ALA A 47 -4.14 -7.24 14.52
C ALA A 47 -5.59 -7.30 15.00
N ASP A 48 -5.80 -7.36 16.32
CA ASP A 48 -7.13 -7.54 16.90
C ASP A 48 -7.77 -6.19 17.30
N PHE A 49 -7.13 -5.06 16.99
CA PHE A 49 -7.73 -3.73 17.17
C PHE A 49 -8.75 -3.43 16.05
N PRO A 50 -9.71 -2.52 16.29
CA PRO A 50 -10.61 -2.05 15.23
C PRO A 50 -9.83 -1.50 14.03
N ALA A 51 -10.23 -1.93 12.83
CA ALA A 51 -9.63 -1.47 11.58
C ALA A 51 -9.88 0.03 11.35
N GLY A 52 -11.06 0.51 11.76
CA GLY A 52 -11.39 1.93 11.77
C GLY A 52 -10.70 2.66 12.93
N TYR A 53 -10.19 3.87 12.66
CA TYR A 53 -9.44 4.66 13.64
C TYR A 53 -10.25 4.93 14.93
N ASN A 54 -11.53 5.30 14.81
CA ASN A 54 -12.47 5.56 15.91
C ASN A 54 -13.65 4.56 15.97
N ALA A 55 -13.49 3.37 15.37
CA ALA A 55 -14.55 2.37 15.40
C ALA A 55 -14.73 1.82 16.82
N ASP A 56 -15.99 1.70 17.28
CA ASP A 56 -16.31 1.12 18.57
C ASP A 56 -16.02 -0.39 18.54
N PRO A 57 -15.12 -0.92 19.38
CA PRO A 57 -14.84 -2.35 19.44
C PRO A 57 -16.06 -3.19 19.87
N ASN A 58 -17.09 -2.58 20.46
CA ASN A 58 -18.31 -3.28 20.88
C ASN A 58 -19.42 -3.28 19.80
N ASP A 59 -19.25 -2.52 18.71
CA ASP A 59 -20.18 -2.57 17.59
C ASP A 59 -20.03 -3.92 16.85
N LYS A 60 -21.15 -4.61 16.63
CA LYS A 60 -21.18 -5.91 15.97
C LYS A 60 -20.67 -5.89 14.53
N SER A 61 -20.66 -4.72 13.90
CA SER A 61 -20.16 -4.51 12.54
C SER A 61 -18.67 -4.15 12.49
N THR A 62 -18.03 -3.88 13.63
CA THR A 62 -16.61 -3.56 13.69
C THR A 62 -15.76 -4.78 13.37
N MET A 63 -14.98 -4.68 12.28
CA MET A 63 -13.97 -5.67 11.94
C MET A 63 -12.65 -5.35 12.65
N THR A 64 -11.93 -6.41 13.04
CA THR A 64 -10.54 -6.28 13.43
C THR A 64 -9.67 -5.89 12.22
N PHE A 65 -8.51 -5.30 12.47
CA PHE A 65 -7.52 -5.02 11.43
C PHE A 65 -7.13 -6.30 10.68
N ARG A 66 -7.00 -7.41 11.41
CA ARG A 66 -6.74 -8.74 10.86
C ARG A 66 -7.79 -9.17 9.86
N ASP A 67 -9.06 -9.18 10.26
CA ASP A 67 -10.15 -9.69 9.42
C ASP A 67 -10.31 -8.83 8.17
N ASN A 68 -10.25 -7.51 8.33
CA ASN A 68 -10.42 -6.57 7.23
C ASN A 68 -9.31 -6.71 6.17
N PHE A 69 -8.04 -6.66 6.61
CA PHE A 69 -6.92 -6.74 5.67
C PHE A 69 -6.69 -8.16 5.13
N THR A 70 -7.04 -9.21 5.88
CA THR A 70 -7.02 -10.59 5.35
C THR A 70 -7.98 -10.73 4.18
N GLY A 71 -9.21 -10.21 4.30
CA GLY A 71 -10.17 -10.16 3.20
C GLY A 71 -9.66 -9.35 2.00
N CYS A 72 -9.07 -8.18 2.27
CA CYS A 72 -8.45 -7.35 1.24
C CYS A 72 -7.35 -8.12 0.47
N TRP A 73 -6.39 -8.73 1.18
CA TRP A 73 -5.29 -9.47 0.53
C TRP A 73 -5.77 -10.66 -0.27
N ASN A 74 -6.72 -11.45 0.24
CA ASN A 74 -7.25 -12.60 -0.49
C ASN A 74 -7.98 -12.17 -1.77
N THR A 75 -8.69 -11.03 -1.75
CA THR A 75 -9.35 -10.49 -2.94
C THR A 75 -8.36 -10.25 -4.09
N TRP A 76 -7.18 -9.70 -3.79
CA TRP A 76 -6.14 -9.49 -4.78
C TRP A 76 -5.40 -10.78 -5.15
N LYS A 77 -5.10 -11.62 -4.16
CA LYS A 77 -4.41 -12.91 -4.35
C LYS A 77 -5.20 -13.85 -5.27
N ASP A 78 -6.51 -13.90 -5.09
CA ASP A 78 -7.41 -14.77 -5.87
C ASP A 78 -7.81 -14.13 -7.21
N ASN A 79 -7.26 -12.95 -7.52
CA ASN A 79 -7.43 -12.24 -8.79
C ASN A 79 -8.90 -12.07 -9.22
N VAL A 80 -9.77 -11.77 -8.25
CA VAL A 80 -11.22 -11.64 -8.51
C VAL A 80 -11.64 -10.24 -8.97
N ILE A 81 -10.73 -9.27 -8.88
CA ILE A 81 -10.95 -7.88 -9.30
C ILE A 81 -10.63 -7.73 -10.78
N ASN A 82 -11.57 -7.18 -11.56
CA ASN A 82 -11.37 -6.84 -12.98
C ASN A 82 -11.50 -5.33 -13.20
N ARG A 83 -10.84 -4.79 -14.23
CA ARG A 83 -10.85 -3.35 -14.53
C ARG A 83 -10.89 -3.11 -16.03
N ASP A 84 -11.67 -2.13 -16.46
CA ASP A 84 -11.68 -1.68 -17.86
C ASP A 84 -10.57 -0.66 -18.11
N TYR A 85 -9.38 -1.16 -18.43
CA TYR A 85 -8.23 -0.31 -18.72
C TYR A 85 -8.39 0.57 -19.95
N LYS A 86 -9.23 0.16 -20.91
CA LYS A 86 -9.49 0.96 -22.10
C LYS A 86 -10.31 2.18 -21.73
N MET A 87 -11.36 2.01 -20.93
CA MET A 87 -12.13 3.14 -20.39
C MET A 87 -11.24 4.08 -19.58
N LEU A 88 -10.34 3.55 -18.75
CA LEU A 88 -9.41 4.38 -17.97
C LEU A 88 -8.42 5.15 -18.85
N ASP A 89 -7.93 4.53 -19.94
CA ASP A 89 -7.09 5.19 -20.95
C ASP A 89 -7.83 6.30 -21.70
N GLU A 90 -9.13 6.10 -21.98
CA GLU A 90 -9.98 7.12 -22.62
C GLU A 90 -10.23 8.32 -21.71
N ILE A 91 -10.47 8.09 -20.42
CA ILE A 91 -10.67 9.16 -19.42
C ILE A 91 -9.37 9.93 -19.17
N HIS A 92 -8.26 9.21 -19.00
CA HIS A 92 -6.96 9.80 -18.71
C HIS A 92 -5.84 9.08 -19.46
N SER A 93 -5.56 9.53 -20.68
CA SER A 93 -4.56 8.94 -21.58
C SER A 93 -3.14 8.92 -21.01
N ASN A 94 -2.84 9.87 -20.12
CA ASN A 94 -1.52 10.04 -19.49
C ASN A 94 -1.46 9.46 -18.07
N ARG A 95 -2.39 8.55 -17.72
CA ARG A 95 -2.33 7.84 -16.44
C ARG A 95 -1.09 6.95 -16.39
N ILE A 96 -0.64 6.69 -15.17
CA ILE A 96 0.40 5.69 -14.91
C ILE A 96 -0.15 4.30 -15.25
N LYS A 97 0.63 3.47 -15.93
CA LYS A 97 0.22 2.15 -16.42
C LYS A 97 1.08 0.98 -15.93
N SER A 98 2.15 1.25 -15.19
CA SER A 98 3.05 0.22 -14.65
C SER A 98 3.70 0.63 -13.32
N ALA A 99 4.25 -0.35 -12.61
CA ALA A 99 5.07 -0.09 -11.43
C ALA A 99 6.32 0.73 -11.77
N GLU A 100 6.98 0.41 -12.88
CA GLU A 100 8.20 1.10 -13.32
C GLU A 100 7.94 2.59 -13.56
N GLU A 101 6.88 2.90 -14.30
CA GLU A 101 6.51 4.28 -14.59
C GLU A 101 6.22 5.07 -13.30
N TRP A 102 5.54 4.46 -12.34
CA TRP A 102 5.29 5.07 -11.03
C TRP A 102 6.61 5.36 -10.29
N PHE A 103 7.48 4.35 -10.17
CA PHE A 103 8.74 4.49 -9.43
C PHE A 103 9.68 5.49 -10.10
N SER A 104 9.84 5.47 -11.41
CA SER A 104 10.67 6.44 -12.13
C SER A 104 10.16 7.88 -11.95
N ARG A 105 8.84 8.08 -12.00
CA ARG A 105 8.23 9.39 -11.78
C ARG A 105 8.46 9.89 -10.35
N GLU A 106 8.25 9.05 -9.34
CA GLU A 106 8.41 9.45 -7.93
C GLU A 106 9.87 9.65 -7.54
N GLU A 107 10.79 8.89 -8.14
CA GLU A 107 12.24 9.11 -8.03
C GLU A 107 12.63 10.50 -8.55
N GLN A 108 12.15 10.85 -9.75
CA GLN A 108 12.38 12.17 -10.34
C GLN A 108 11.79 13.30 -9.49
N ILE A 109 10.52 13.18 -9.08
CA ILE A 109 9.84 14.18 -8.25
C ILE A 109 10.57 14.37 -6.92
N GLY A 110 11.04 13.28 -6.30
CA GLY A 110 11.81 13.34 -5.05
C GLY A 110 13.08 14.17 -5.21
N ARG A 111 13.83 13.93 -6.29
CA ARG A 111 15.07 14.67 -6.60
C ARG A 111 14.82 16.13 -6.91
N GLU A 112 13.83 16.44 -7.75
CA GLU A 112 13.46 17.81 -8.12
C GLU A 112 13.02 18.64 -6.90
N LYS A 113 12.35 18.01 -5.93
CA LYS A 113 11.91 18.66 -4.69
C LYS A 113 12.98 18.69 -3.59
N GLY A 114 14.18 18.18 -3.83
CA GLY A 114 15.24 18.11 -2.83
C GLY A 114 14.96 17.12 -1.69
N LEU A 115 14.03 16.18 -1.87
CA LEU A 115 13.70 15.14 -0.89
C LEU A 115 14.69 13.94 -0.94
N GLY A 116 15.56 13.90 -1.95
CA GLY A 116 16.40 12.76 -2.28
C GLY A 116 15.67 11.72 -3.15
N GLY A 117 16.35 10.61 -3.44
CA GLY A 117 15.74 9.47 -4.11
C GLY A 117 14.76 8.71 -3.23
N LEU A 118 14.01 7.80 -3.81
CA LEU A 118 13.11 6.88 -3.11
C LEU A 118 13.84 6.10 -2.03
N TRP A 119 15.04 5.59 -2.32
CA TRP A 119 15.86 4.88 -1.34
C TRP A 119 16.21 5.77 -0.14
N ASP A 120 16.63 7.01 -0.41
CA ASP A 120 16.97 7.96 0.64
C ASP A 120 15.80 8.18 1.60
N ARG A 121 14.57 8.20 1.09
CA ARG A 121 13.36 8.53 1.85
C ARG A 121 12.87 7.38 2.73
N VAL A 122 13.22 6.14 2.41
CA VAL A 122 12.76 4.95 3.17
C VAL A 122 13.73 4.54 4.29
N GLN A 123 14.85 5.27 4.46
CA GLN A 123 15.78 5.01 5.56
C GLN A 123 15.16 5.31 6.91
N LYS A 124 15.52 4.52 7.93
CA LYS A 124 14.88 4.51 9.25
C LYS A 124 14.83 5.89 9.90
N GLU A 125 15.88 6.68 9.75
CA GLU A 125 16.04 8.04 10.28
C GLU A 125 15.18 9.09 9.56
N LYS A 126 14.64 8.77 8.38
CA LYS A 126 13.79 9.64 7.57
C LYS A 126 12.32 9.21 7.56
N LEU A 127 12.01 8.02 8.07
CA LEU A 127 10.64 7.55 8.22
C LEU A 127 9.89 8.37 9.27
N VAL A 128 8.81 9.02 8.84
CA VAL A 128 7.87 9.74 9.70
C VAL A 128 6.51 9.04 9.67
N PRO A 129 5.69 9.16 10.73
CA PRO A 129 4.32 8.66 10.70
C PRO A 129 3.52 9.34 9.58
N ILE A 130 2.97 8.56 8.65
CA ILE A 130 2.09 9.06 7.58
C ILE A 130 0.61 8.90 7.95
N LEU A 131 0.28 7.87 8.74
CA LEU A 131 -1.08 7.62 9.19
C LEU A 131 -1.35 8.35 10.49
N LYS A 132 -2.59 8.87 10.63
CA LYS A 132 -3.05 9.56 11.84
C LYS A 132 -2.83 8.75 13.11
N GLN A 133 -3.03 7.43 13.05
CA GLN A 133 -2.75 6.52 14.17
C GLN A 133 -1.31 6.56 14.68
N GLY A 134 -0.33 6.81 13.81
CA GLY A 134 1.06 6.97 14.23
C GLY A 134 1.36 8.41 14.65
N GLU A 135 0.74 9.38 13.99
CA GLU A 135 0.90 10.82 14.28
C GLU A 135 0.44 11.17 15.69
N ASP A 136 -0.76 10.73 16.10
CA ASP A 136 -1.36 11.07 17.40
C ASP A 136 -1.51 9.89 18.35
N LYS A 137 -0.94 8.73 18.00
CA LYS A 137 -1.01 7.50 18.82
C LYS A 137 -2.45 7.08 19.16
N ARG A 138 -3.40 7.32 18.24
CA ARG A 138 -4.83 7.02 18.38
C ARG A 138 -5.52 7.78 19.53
N GLN A 139 -5.07 8.99 19.83
CA GLN A 139 -5.66 9.84 20.87
C GLN A 139 -6.74 10.80 20.34
N GLY A 140 -6.87 10.94 19.02
CA GLY A 140 -7.88 11.76 18.39
C GLY A 140 -9.29 11.22 18.65
N ARG A 141 -10.25 12.13 18.84
CA ARG A 141 -11.67 11.83 18.95
C ARG A 141 -12.40 12.63 17.87
N LEU A 142 -13.44 12.03 17.27
CA LEU A 142 -14.38 12.73 16.39
C LEU A 142 -15.42 13.47 17.22
#